data_AF-A0A9X3GYS3-F1
#
_entry.id   AF-A0A9X3GYS3-F1
#
_cell.length_a   1.000
_cell.length_b   1.000
_cell.length_c   1.000
_cell.angle_alpha   90.00
_cell.angle_beta   90.00
_cell.angle_gamma   90.00
#
_symmetry.space_group_name_H-M   'P 1'
#
loop_
_entity.id
_entity.type
_entity.pdbx_description
1 polymer ?
#
loop_
_entity_poly.entity_id
_entity_poly.type
_entity_poly.pdbx_seq_one_letter_code
_entity_poly.pdbx_strand_id
1 'polypeptide(L)'
;MTTGKRKPRAKPNVQSATFVDTTDAAEAEKGYAKHVDGWEQMPERQRREIVAMSAKLAGRPRPVKVALNKSDGGSYSVGKAEGDDNSYYALKLTETFATFSLDFASDRLNELINHFAATNKRGASNLDLNSALAFVHGAKPQNEVEAALAVQMAAAHDAAMRALRAMGGAEFVPQMQMFGNLANKLMRTFAAQAETLARMRRGGEQVVRHIHVDNRGGQAVITENLHTGGRETAKNEEQSHAIGSGGASGCAALPSPDPLGWGVPIPSREREAALQDARRDEPGGADR
;
A
#
# COMPACT_ATOMS: atom_id res chain seq x y z
N MET A 1 -31.58 25.84 -16.38
CA MET A 1 -30.51 24.88 -16.03
C MET A 1 -29.20 25.64 -15.95
N THR A 2 -28.82 26.04 -14.73
CA THR A 2 -27.63 26.86 -14.45
C THR A 2 -26.39 25.97 -14.38
N THR A 3 -25.50 26.15 -15.34
CA THR A 3 -24.19 25.49 -15.40
C THR A 3 -23.29 26.02 -14.29
N GLY A 4 -23.23 25.29 -13.17
CA GLY A 4 -22.30 25.57 -12.08
C GLY A 4 -20.85 25.49 -12.56
N LYS A 5 -20.21 26.64 -12.76
CA LYS A 5 -18.76 26.74 -13.00
C LYS A 5 -18.02 26.13 -11.81
N ARG A 6 -17.56 24.88 -11.94
CA ARG A 6 -16.65 24.26 -10.96
C ARG A 6 -15.37 25.11 -10.88
N LYS A 7 -15.14 25.68 -9.69
CA LYS A 7 -13.97 26.51 -9.36
C LYS A 7 -12.68 25.74 -9.73
N PRO A 8 -11.71 26.36 -10.44
CA PRO A 8 -10.47 25.68 -10.76
C PRO A 8 -9.75 25.28 -9.47
N ARG A 9 -9.31 24.02 -9.40
CA ARG A 9 -8.57 23.49 -8.25
C ARG A 9 -7.35 24.36 -8.00
N ALA A 10 -7.16 24.80 -6.76
CA ALA A 10 -5.91 25.43 -6.34
C ALA A 10 -4.76 24.46 -6.67
N LYS A 11 -3.77 24.95 -7.43
CA LYS A 11 -2.49 24.23 -7.56
C LYS A 11 -1.95 24.09 -6.13
N PRO A 12 -1.39 22.94 -5.72
CA PRO A 12 -0.64 22.90 -4.48
C PRO A 12 0.42 23.99 -4.58
N ASN A 13 0.26 25.04 -3.77
CA ASN A 13 1.24 26.09 -3.64
C ASN A 13 2.35 25.51 -2.77
N VAL A 14 3.18 24.63 -3.36
CA VAL A 14 4.50 24.41 -2.80
C VAL A 14 5.20 25.73 -3.07
N GLN A 15 5.04 26.69 -2.16
CA GLN A 15 5.86 27.90 -2.17
C GLN A 15 7.29 27.44 -2.34
N SER A 16 8.05 28.07 -3.23
CA SER A 16 9.45 27.74 -3.49
C SER A 16 10.24 27.92 -2.18
N ALA A 17 10.27 26.87 -1.37
CA ALA A 17 11.03 26.85 -0.15
C ALA A 17 12.50 26.73 -0.56
N THR A 18 13.33 27.60 -0.02
CA THR A 18 14.78 27.49 -0.17
C THR A 18 15.21 26.19 0.49
N PHE A 19 15.93 25.34 -0.25
CA PHE A 19 16.61 24.17 0.30
C PHE A 19 18.11 24.38 0.14
N VAL A 20 18.84 24.36 1.25
CA VAL A 20 20.30 24.41 1.22
C VAL A 20 20.81 22.98 1.07
N ASP A 21 21.60 22.73 0.03
CA ASP A 21 22.11 21.41 -0.31
C ASP A 21 23.41 21.09 0.41
N THR A 22 23.33 20.95 1.73
CA THR A 22 24.49 20.59 2.55
C THR A 22 24.07 19.72 3.74
N THR A 23 24.95 18.80 4.10
CA THR A 23 24.83 17.97 5.30
C THR A 23 25.47 18.62 6.52
N ASP A 24 26.29 19.66 6.32
CA ASP A 24 26.91 20.43 7.40
C ASP A 24 25.88 21.42 7.97
N ALA A 25 25.59 21.30 9.27
CA ALA A 25 24.61 22.14 9.93
C ALA A 25 25.01 23.62 9.97
N ALA A 26 26.30 23.94 10.09
CA ALA A 26 26.78 25.31 10.11
C ALA A 26 26.75 25.94 8.71
N GLU A 27 27.02 25.16 7.66
CA GLU A 27 26.85 25.62 6.29
C GLU A 27 25.37 25.79 5.93
N ALA A 28 24.51 24.87 6.39
CA ALA A 28 23.07 24.96 6.22
C ALA A 28 22.52 26.24 6.89
N GLU A 29 22.93 26.52 8.12
CA GLU A 29 22.52 27.73 8.84
C GLU A 29 22.93 29.01 8.08
N LYS A 30 24.17 29.08 7.59
CA LYS A 30 24.63 30.20 6.76
C LYS A 30 23.84 30.33 5.46
N GLY A 31 23.53 29.20 4.81
CA GLY A 31 22.73 29.17 3.59
C GLY A 31 21.31 29.67 3.82
N TYR A 32 20.66 29.25 4.91
CA TYR A 32 19.32 29.70 5.26
C TYR A 32 19.28 31.18 5.65
N ALA A 33 20.25 31.64 6.44
CA ALA A 33 20.38 33.06 6.80
C ALA A 33 20.53 33.98 5.57
N LYS A 34 21.17 33.48 4.51
CA LYS A 34 21.37 34.24 3.25
C LYS A 34 20.12 34.31 2.37
N HIS A 35 19.28 33.28 2.39
CA HIS A 35 18.25 33.07 1.37
C HIS A 35 16.81 33.05 1.92
N VAL A 36 16.62 33.06 3.25
CA VAL A 36 15.31 33.13 3.89
C VAL A 36 15.09 34.52 4.45
N ASP A 37 14.12 35.23 3.87
CA ASP A 37 13.68 36.51 4.38
C ASP A 37 13.17 36.36 5.82
N GLY A 38 13.66 37.22 6.71
CA GLY A 38 13.24 37.19 8.11
C GLY A 38 13.92 36.13 8.98
N TRP A 39 14.97 35.45 8.49
CA TRP A 39 15.64 34.36 9.22
C TRP A 39 16.04 34.74 10.64
N GLU A 40 16.69 35.89 10.82
CA GLU A 40 17.17 36.34 12.14
C GLU A 40 16.04 36.70 13.11
N GLN A 41 14.86 37.07 12.61
CA GLN A 41 13.69 37.34 13.43
C GLN A 41 12.91 36.06 13.79
N MET A 42 13.27 34.91 13.22
CA MET A 42 12.58 33.65 13.42
C MET A 42 12.95 33.01 14.76
N PRO A 43 12.00 32.38 15.48
CA PRO A 43 12.28 31.70 16.75
C PRO A 43 13.45 30.71 16.62
N GLU A 44 14.35 30.73 17.59
CA GLU A 44 15.57 29.89 17.58
C GLU A 44 15.25 28.40 17.41
N ARG A 45 14.19 27.92 18.09
CA ARG A 45 13.68 26.55 17.93
C ARG A 45 13.36 26.23 16.47
N GLN A 46 12.64 27.14 15.79
CA GLN A 46 12.23 26.95 14.41
C GLN A 46 13.45 26.94 13.46
N ARG A 47 14.45 27.80 13.71
CA ARG A 47 15.71 27.80 12.93
C ARG A 47 16.48 26.49 13.09
N ARG A 48 16.65 26.03 14.33
CA ARG A 48 17.29 24.74 14.63
C ARG A 48 16.56 23.57 13.98
N GLU A 49 15.23 23.56 14.02
CA GLU A 49 14.41 22.53 13.36
C GLU A 49 14.59 22.55 11.83
N ILE A 50 14.64 23.73 11.19
CA ILE A 50 14.90 23.84 9.74
C ILE A 50 16.29 23.29 9.39
N VAL A 51 17.34 23.72 10.09
CA VAL A 51 18.72 23.26 9.85
C VAL A 51 18.86 21.75 10.06
N ALA A 52 18.25 21.21 11.13
CA ALA A 52 18.29 19.78 11.40
C ALA A 52 17.55 18.98 10.33
N MET A 53 16.37 19.44 9.89
CA MET A 53 15.61 18.80 8.82
C MET A 53 16.34 18.87 7.48
N SER A 54 16.93 20.01 7.14
CA SER A 54 17.64 20.20 5.88
C SER A 54 18.87 19.29 5.80
N ALA A 55 19.71 19.26 6.84
CA ALA A 55 20.91 18.42 6.86
C ALA A 55 20.55 16.94 6.75
N LYS A 56 19.50 16.52 7.48
CA LYS A 56 18.98 15.14 7.41
C LYS A 56 18.47 14.79 6.01
N LEU A 57 17.80 15.72 5.33
CA LEU A 57 17.26 15.49 3.98
C LEU A 57 18.34 15.57 2.90
N ALA A 58 19.33 16.45 3.05
CA ALA A 58 20.46 16.59 2.14
C ALA A 58 21.32 15.32 2.09
N GLY A 59 21.43 14.59 3.21
CA GLY A 59 22.12 13.30 3.25
C GLY A 59 21.37 12.16 2.56
N ARG A 60 20.12 12.37 2.11
CA ARG A 60 19.36 11.35 1.40
C ARG A 60 19.68 11.39 -0.10
N PRO A 61 19.87 10.23 -0.74
CA PRO A 61 19.99 10.18 -2.20
C PRO A 61 18.77 10.84 -2.84
N ARG A 62 19.01 11.74 -3.78
CA ARG A 62 17.93 12.41 -4.51
C ARG A 62 17.40 11.50 -5.61
N PRO A 63 16.07 11.45 -5.79
CA PRO A 63 15.47 10.73 -6.90
C PRO A 63 15.84 11.41 -8.22
N VAL A 64 15.81 10.63 -9.30
CA VAL A 64 15.98 11.16 -10.66
C VAL A 64 14.91 12.22 -10.95
N LYS A 65 15.32 13.32 -11.59
CA LYS A 65 14.41 14.31 -12.14
C LYS A 65 14.39 14.22 -13.66
N VAL A 66 13.20 14.25 -14.22
CA VAL A 66 12.95 14.19 -15.66
C VAL A 66 12.26 15.46 -16.14
N ALA A 67 12.52 15.79 -17.40
CA ALA A 67 11.79 16.77 -18.17
C ALA A 67 10.98 16.07 -19.26
N LEU A 68 9.66 16.24 -19.18
CA LEU A 68 8.68 15.77 -20.15
C LEU A 68 8.51 16.83 -21.24
N ASN A 69 8.71 16.41 -22.49
CA ASN A 69 8.39 17.18 -23.67
C ASN A 69 7.20 16.53 -24.38
N LYS A 70 6.21 17.32 -24.76
CA LYS A 70 5.05 16.85 -25.51
C LYS A 70 5.17 17.35 -26.94
N SER A 71 5.15 16.43 -27.91
CA SER A 71 5.13 16.79 -29.32
C SER A 71 3.73 17.20 -29.77
N ASP A 72 3.64 17.89 -30.91
CA ASP A 72 2.37 18.35 -31.48
C ASP A 72 1.40 17.19 -31.79
N GLY A 73 1.95 16.01 -32.10
CA GLY A 73 1.19 14.78 -32.31
C GLY A 73 0.67 14.12 -31.03
N GLY A 74 0.89 14.71 -29.85
CA GLY A 74 0.43 14.20 -28.57
C GLY A 74 1.31 13.10 -27.96
N SER A 75 2.41 12.74 -28.62
CA SER A 75 3.42 11.82 -28.06
C SER A 75 4.26 12.53 -27.00
N TYR A 76 4.74 11.77 -26.02
CA TYR A 76 5.63 12.25 -24.98
C TYR A 76 7.04 11.75 -25.25
N SER A 77 8.02 12.64 -25.12
CA SER A 77 9.42 12.26 -24.95
C SER A 77 9.89 12.70 -23.56
N VAL A 78 10.80 11.94 -22.99
CA VAL A 78 11.41 12.25 -21.69
C VAL A 78 12.91 12.37 -21.85
N GLY A 79 13.46 13.40 -21.22
CA GLY A 79 14.89 13.57 -21.04
C GLY A 79 15.24 14.00 -19.63
N LYS A 80 16.52 14.33 -19.45
CA LYS A 80 17.05 14.89 -18.20
C LYS A 80 16.39 16.22 -17.84
N ALA A 81 16.41 16.56 -16.55
CA ALA A 81 16.08 17.90 -16.11
C ALA A 81 17.08 18.94 -16.65
N GLU A 82 16.64 20.20 -16.71
CA GLU A 82 17.50 21.31 -17.08
C GLU A 82 18.71 21.41 -16.13
N GLY A 83 19.90 21.57 -16.68
CA GLY A 83 21.16 21.64 -15.91
C GLY A 83 21.82 20.30 -15.58
N ASP A 84 21.10 19.17 -15.63
CA ASP A 84 21.71 17.85 -15.34
C ASP A 84 22.64 17.39 -16.49
N ASP A 85 23.64 16.56 -16.18
CA ASP A 85 24.45 15.85 -17.19
C ASP A 85 23.72 14.59 -17.70
N ASN A 86 23.99 14.17 -18.94
CA ASN A 86 23.38 12.97 -19.53
C ASN A 86 23.77 11.69 -18.78
N SER A 87 25.04 11.57 -18.36
CA SER A 87 25.54 10.40 -17.63
C SER A 87 24.97 10.37 -16.22
N TYR A 88 24.88 11.53 -15.57
CA TYR A 88 24.22 11.68 -14.27
C TYR A 88 22.75 11.23 -14.33
N TYR A 89 22.02 11.72 -15.35
CA TYR A 89 20.64 11.33 -15.60
C TYR A 89 20.49 9.82 -15.84
N ALA A 90 21.29 9.25 -16.74
CA ALA A 90 21.21 7.83 -17.09
C ALA A 90 21.48 6.94 -15.87
N LEU A 91 22.55 7.22 -15.10
CA LEU A 91 22.89 6.48 -13.88
C LEU A 91 21.81 6.62 -12.80
N LYS A 92 21.24 7.81 -12.64
CA LYS A 92 20.13 8.04 -11.69
C LYS A 92 18.86 7.29 -12.08
N LEU A 93 18.57 7.22 -13.37
CA LEU A 93 17.42 6.50 -13.90
C LEU A 93 17.58 4.99 -13.69
N THR A 94 18.74 4.44 -14.02
CA THR A 94 19.04 3.02 -13.84
C THR A 94 19.12 2.63 -12.35
N GLU A 95 19.69 3.49 -11.50
CA GLU A 95 19.65 3.36 -10.04
C GLU A 95 18.21 3.32 -9.51
N THR A 96 17.33 4.21 -10.00
CA THR A 96 15.92 4.29 -9.57
C THR A 96 15.17 2.99 -9.83
N PHE A 97 15.46 2.30 -10.93
CA PHE A 97 14.83 1.03 -11.32
C PHE A 97 15.67 -0.21 -11.00
N ALA A 98 16.75 -0.06 -10.24
CA ALA A 98 17.64 -1.16 -9.85
C ALA A 98 18.05 -2.08 -11.00
N THR A 99 18.41 -1.48 -12.14
CA THR A 99 18.79 -2.20 -13.35
C THR A 99 20.02 -1.56 -13.99
N PHE A 100 20.67 -2.28 -14.91
CA PHE A 100 21.60 -1.68 -15.89
C PHE A 100 21.00 -1.64 -17.31
N SER A 101 19.82 -2.21 -17.52
CA SER A 101 19.13 -2.16 -18.81
C SER A 101 18.41 -0.83 -18.98
N LEU A 102 18.90 -0.01 -19.89
CA LEU A 102 18.24 1.25 -20.24
C LEU A 102 16.86 1.01 -20.88
N ASP A 103 16.67 -0.10 -21.59
CA ASP A 103 15.39 -0.49 -22.18
C ASP A 103 14.35 -0.78 -21.09
N PHE A 104 14.72 -1.56 -20.07
CA PHE A 104 13.85 -1.81 -18.93
C PHE A 104 13.48 -0.51 -18.21
N ALA A 105 14.47 0.33 -17.91
CA ALA A 105 14.25 1.61 -17.26
C ALA A 105 13.33 2.54 -18.09
N SER A 106 13.53 2.58 -19.41
CA SER A 106 12.71 3.37 -20.33
C SER A 106 11.29 2.84 -20.42
N ASP A 107 11.11 1.52 -20.43
CA ASP A 107 9.79 0.89 -20.45
C ASP A 107 9.02 1.18 -19.16
N ARG A 108 9.65 1.04 -17.98
CA ARG A 108 9.05 1.43 -16.69
C ARG A 108 8.65 2.90 -16.64
N LEU A 109 9.47 3.78 -17.21
CA LEU A 109 9.17 5.21 -17.32
C LEU A 109 7.96 5.45 -18.24
N ASN A 110 7.91 4.76 -19.38
CA ASN A 110 6.80 4.85 -20.33
C ASN A 110 5.48 4.34 -19.74
N GLU A 111 5.49 3.28 -18.94
CA GLU A 111 4.31 2.81 -18.20
C GLU A 111 3.73 3.93 -17.31
N LEU A 112 4.58 4.64 -16.57
CA LEU A 112 4.16 5.77 -15.73
C LEU A 112 3.61 6.92 -16.57
N ILE A 113 4.29 7.28 -17.66
CA ILE A 113 3.84 8.33 -18.58
C ILE A 113 2.44 7.99 -19.13
N ASN A 114 2.27 6.77 -19.62
CA ASN A 114 1.02 6.31 -20.21
C ASN A 114 -0.11 6.30 -19.17
N HIS A 115 0.17 5.85 -17.94
CA HIS A 115 -0.78 5.91 -16.82
C HIS A 115 -1.24 7.35 -16.55
N PHE A 116 -0.31 8.30 -16.41
CA PHE A 116 -0.68 9.69 -16.13
C PHE A 116 -1.33 10.39 -17.33
N ALA A 117 -0.89 10.07 -18.55
CA ALA A 117 -1.49 10.59 -19.77
C ALA A 117 -2.94 10.13 -19.94
N ALA A 118 -3.24 8.87 -19.64
CA ALA A 118 -4.59 8.31 -19.74
C ALA A 118 -5.52 8.80 -18.62
N THR A 119 -4.99 8.98 -17.41
CA THR A 119 -5.82 9.31 -16.24
C THR A 119 -6.02 10.81 -16.05
N ASN A 120 -5.12 11.66 -16.55
CA ASN A 120 -5.20 13.12 -16.39
C ASN A 120 -5.73 13.79 -17.67
N LYS A 121 -6.80 14.58 -17.55
CA LYS A 121 -7.39 15.33 -18.69
C LYS A 121 -6.40 16.28 -19.37
N ARG A 122 -5.37 16.74 -18.67
CA ARG A 122 -4.32 17.62 -19.22
C ARG A 122 -3.13 16.84 -19.78
N GLY A 123 -3.16 15.51 -19.71
CA GLY A 123 -2.01 14.67 -20.00
C GLY A 123 -1.06 14.52 -18.81
N ALA A 124 0.03 13.78 -19.04
CA ALA A 124 1.09 13.63 -18.06
C ALA A 124 1.81 14.97 -17.82
N SER A 125 2.28 15.20 -16.60
CA SER A 125 3.05 16.39 -16.23
C SER A 125 4.36 16.02 -15.55
N ASN A 126 5.32 16.96 -15.56
CA ASN A 126 6.60 16.81 -14.83
C ASN A 126 6.39 16.53 -13.34
N LEU A 127 5.35 17.12 -12.73
CA LEU A 127 5.06 16.89 -11.32
C LEU A 127 4.61 15.45 -11.07
N ASP A 128 3.69 14.94 -11.90
CA ASP A 128 3.16 13.58 -11.76
C ASP A 128 4.30 12.55 -11.89
N LEU A 129 5.13 12.71 -12.92
CA LEU A 129 6.20 11.77 -13.23
C LEU A 129 7.34 11.82 -12.19
N ASN A 130 7.82 13.02 -11.83
CA ASN A 130 8.86 13.17 -10.81
C ASN A 130 8.40 12.70 -9.42
N SER A 131 7.11 12.86 -9.10
CA SER A 131 6.55 12.33 -7.84
C SER A 131 6.50 10.81 -7.83
N ALA A 132 6.11 10.18 -8.95
CA ALA A 132 6.12 8.73 -9.08
C ALA A 132 7.55 8.16 -9.04
N LEU A 133 8.50 8.79 -9.72
CA LEU A 133 9.91 8.41 -9.67
C LEU A 133 10.50 8.55 -8.26
N ALA A 134 10.13 9.61 -7.53
CA ALA A 134 10.50 9.77 -6.12
C ALA A 134 9.92 8.64 -5.25
N PHE A 135 8.69 8.19 -5.52
CA PHE A 135 8.10 7.04 -4.84
C PHE A 135 8.88 5.75 -5.15
N VAL A 136 9.16 5.46 -6.42
CA VAL A 136 9.90 4.25 -6.85
C VAL A 136 11.30 4.25 -6.26
N HIS A 137 12.03 5.37 -6.36
CA HIS A 137 13.33 5.54 -5.72
C HIS A 137 13.25 5.35 -4.20
N GLY A 138 12.19 5.87 -3.56
CA GLY A 138 11.94 5.70 -2.12
C GLY A 138 11.64 4.26 -1.70
N ALA A 139 11.04 3.46 -2.60
CA ALA A 139 10.86 2.03 -2.37
C ALA A 139 12.21 1.29 -2.33
N LYS A 140 13.27 1.86 -2.92
CA LYS A 140 14.63 1.30 -2.99
C LYS A 140 14.64 -0.13 -3.55
N PRO A 141 14.14 -0.34 -4.78
CA PRO A 141 14.17 -1.66 -5.39
C PRO A 141 15.61 -2.20 -5.41
N GLN A 142 15.75 -3.52 -5.23
CA GLN A 142 17.06 -4.20 -5.27
C GLN A 142 17.32 -4.92 -6.60
N ASN A 143 16.28 -5.08 -7.42
CA ASN A 143 16.31 -5.75 -8.71
C ASN A 143 15.11 -5.29 -9.56
N GLU A 144 15.08 -5.73 -10.83
CA GLU A 144 14.04 -5.38 -11.80
C GLU A 144 12.63 -5.80 -11.35
N VAL A 145 12.48 -6.92 -10.63
CA VAL A 145 11.17 -7.40 -10.17
C VAL A 145 10.62 -6.47 -9.07
N GLU A 146 11.46 -6.08 -8.11
CA GLU A 146 11.08 -5.07 -7.12
C GLU A 146 10.78 -3.71 -7.77
N ALA A 147 11.52 -3.33 -8.81
CA ALA A 147 11.29 -2.08 -9.54
C ALA A 147 9.95 -2.07 -10.27
N ALA A 148 9.61 -3.16 -10.96
CA ALA A 148 8.31 -3.32 -11.60
C ALA A 148 7.16 -3.28 -10.57
N LEU A 149 7.34 -3.94 -9.41
CA LEU A 149 6.36 -3.89 -8.32
C LEU A 149 6.21 -2.47 -7.77
N ALA A 150 7.30 -1.73 -7.59
CA ALA A 150 7.28 -0.35 -7.11
C ALA A 150 6.57 0.61 -8.10
N VAL A 151 6.77 0.42 -9.40
CA VAL A 151 6.04 1.15 -10.46
C VAL A 151 4.55 0.87 -10.38
N GLN A 152 4.18 -0.40 -10.25
CA GLN A 152 2.78 -0.81 -10.10
C GLN A 152 2.15 -0.22 -8.82
N MET A 153 2.89 -0.19 -7.72
CA MET A 153 2.46 0.43 -6.45
C MET A 153 2.23 1.94 -6.61
N ALA A 154 3.11 2.65 -7.33
CA ALA A 154 2.93 4.08 -7.61
C ALA A 154 1.64 4.34 -8.41
N ALA A 155 1.38 3.55 -9.46
CA ALA A 155 0.16 3.65 -10.25
C ALA A 155 -1.10 3.30 -9.44
N ALA A 156 -1.04 2.24 -8.62
CA ALA A 156 -2.15 1.84 -7.74
C ALA A 156 -2.48 2.92 -6.70
N HIS A 157 -1.45 3.54 -6.11
CA HIS A 157 -1.61 4.66 -5.19
C HIS A 157 -2.30 5.86 -5.86
N ASP A 158 -1.82 6.30 -7.02
CA ASP A 158 -2.43 7.41 -7.75
C ASP A 158 -3.88 7.10 -8.15
N ALA A 159 -4.15 5.90 -8.66
CA ALA A 159 -5.50 5.47 -9.00
C ALA A 159 -6.44 5.46 -7.77
N ALA A 160 -5.96 5.01 -6.61
CA ALA A 160 -6.72 5.04 -5.36
C ALA A 160 -7.03 6.48 -4.94
N MET A 161 -6.05 7.39 -4.97
CA MET A 161 -6.23 8.79 -4.63
C MET A 161 -7.20 9.50 -5.58
N ARG A 162 -7.20 9.13 -6.86
CA ARG A 162 -8.18 9.62 -7.85
C ARG A 162 -9.58 9.08 -7.58
N ALA A 163 -9.73 7.81 -7.23
CA ALA A 163 -11.02 7.24 -6.84
C ALA A 163 -11.58 7.91 -5.57
N LEU A 164 -10.74 8.12 -4.54
CA LEU A 164 -11.11 8.87 -3.34
C LEU A 164 -11.54 10.29 -3.66
N ARG A 165 -10.80 10.98 -4.52
CA ARG A 165 -11.16 12.32 -4.99
C ARG A 165 -12.50 12.33 -5.75
N ALA A 166 -12.73 11.35 -6.62
CA ALA A 166 -13.96 11.25 -7.39
C ALA A 166 -15.16 10.98 -6.48
N MET A 167 -14.99 10.12 -5.49
CA MET A 167 -15.99 9.86 -4.44
C MET A 167 -16.37 11.15 -3.69
N GLY A 168 -15.39 11.93 -3.24
CA GLY A 168 -15.65 13.20 -2.53
C GLY A 168 -16.32 14.29 -3.39
N GLY A 169 -16.37 14.11 -4.71
CA GLY A 169 -17.06 15.00 -5.64
C GLY A 169 -18.31 14.40 -6.29
N ALA A 170 -18.75 13.22 -5.83
CA ALA A 170 -19.94 12.54 -6.33
C ALA A 170 -21.20 13.08 -5.64
N GLU A 171 -22.25 13.33 -6.44
CA GLU A 171 -23.52 13.88 -5.95
C GLU A 171 -24.58 12.77 -5.74
N PHE A 172 -24.35 11.59 -6.32
CA PHE A 172 -25.28 10.46 -6.28
C PHE A 172 -24.70 9.27 -5.51
N VAL A 173 -25.53 8.64 -4.68
CA VAL A 173 -25.15 7.49 -3.85
C VAL A 173 -24.50 6.36 -4.65
N PRO A 174 -25.00 5.94 -5.84
CA PRO A 174 -24.36 4.87 -6.61
C PRO A 174 -22.94 5.23 -7.08
N GLN A 175 -22.69 6.49 -7.44
CA GLN A 175 -21.36 6.95 -7.85
C GLN A 175 -20.40 6.98 -6.66
N MET A 176 -20.87 7.43 -5.51
CA MET A 176 -20.11 7.42 -4.26
C MET A 176 -19.71 5.98 -3.88
N GLN A 177 -20.65 5.04 -3.93
CA GLN A 177 -20.39 3.61 -3.67
C GLN A 177 -19.42 3.00 -4.69
N MET A 178 -19.58 3.30 -5.98
CA MET A 178 -18.69 2.79 -7.03
C MET A 178 -17.24 3.24 -6.80
N PHE A 179 -17.01 4.54 -6.60
CA PHE A 179 -15.67 5.07 -6.34
C PHE A 179 -15.13 4.63 -4.98
N GLY A 180 -16.00 4.49 -3.97
CA GLY A 180 -15.67 3.90 -2.66
C GLY A 180 -15.14 2.48 -2.77
N ASN A 181 -15.86 1.63 -3.49
CA ASN A 181 -15.45 0.24 -3.71
C ASN A 181 -14.16 0.15 -4.53
N LEU A 182 -14.00 0.98 -5.55
CA LEU A 182 -12.77 1.04 -6.34
C LEU A 182 -11.57 1.47 -5.49
N ALA A 183 -11.71 2.56 -4.72
CA ALA A 183 -10.66 3.04 -3.83
C ALA A 183 -10.27 1.96 -2.80
N ASN A 184 -11.25 1.31 -2.17
CA ASN A 184 -10.99 0.24 -1.19
C ASN A 184 -10.26 -0.95 -1.83
N LYS A 185 -10.64 -1.37 -3.04
CA LYS A 185 -9.93 -2.44 -3.77
C LYS A 185 -8.48 -2.06 -4.04
N LEU A 186 -8.23 -0.87 -4.58
CA LEU A 186 -6.88 -0.40 -4.90
C LEU A 186 -6.00 -0.25 -3.66
N MET A 187 -6.55 0.25 -2.54
CA MET A 187 -5.83 0.35 -1.27
C MET A 187 -5.47 -1.03 -0.70
N ARG A 188 -6.36 -2.03 -0.80
CA ARG A 188 -6.04 -3.42 -0.42
C ARG A 188 -4.97 -4.03 -1.33
N THR A 189 -5.03 -3.79 -2.63
CA THR A 189 -3.99 -4.20 -3.57
C THR A 189 -2.65 -3.57 -3.21
N PHE A 190 -2.62 -2.26 -2.94
CA PHE A 190 -1.40 -1.56 -2.52
C PHE A 190 -0.80 -2.17 -1.23
N ALA A 191 -1.64 -2.46 -0.23
CA ALA A 191 -1.19 -3.10 1.00
C ALA A 191 -0.58 -4.50 0.74
N ALA A 192 -1.23 -5.31 -0.10
CA ALA A 192 -0.74 -6.64 -0.48
C ALA A 192 0.59 -6.57 -1.27
N GLN A 193 0.76 -5.55 -2.13
CA GLN A 193 2.02 -5.30 -2.84
C GLN A 193 3.14 -4.88 -1.87
N ALA A 194 2.83 -4.01 -0.90
CA ALA A 194 3.79 -3.61 0.12
C ALA A 194 4.23 -4.80 0.99
N GLU A 195 3.29 -5.68 1.37
CA GLU A 195 3.62 -6.92 2.07
C GLU A 195 4.46 -7.86 1.20
N THR A 196 4.12 -7.98 -0.09
CA THR A 196 4.89 -8.78 -1.05
C THR A 196 6.32 -8.29 -1.16
N LEU A 197 6.54 -6.97 -1.29
CA LEU A 197 7.87 -6.37 -1.30
C LEU A 197 8.63 -6.67 -0.01
N ALA A 198 7.97 -6.50 1.16
CA ALA A 198 8.58 -6.82 2.44
C ALA A 198 8.91 -8.32 2.60
N ARG A 199 8.11 -9.21 1.99
CA ARG A 199 8.34 -10.66 2.00
C ARG A 199 9.51 -11.05 1.07
N MET A 200 9.57 -10.46 -0.13
CA MET A 200 10.70 -10.66 -1.06
C MET A 200 12.03 -10.33 -0.39
N ARG A 201 12.09 -9.22 0.37
CA ARG A 201 13.28 -8.80 1.10
C ARG A 201 13.65 -9.65 2.31
N ARG A 202 12.65 -10.29 2.93
CA ARG A 202 12.86 -11.22 4.05
C ARG A 202 13.32 -12.60 3.58
N GLY A 203 13.42 -12.85 2.27
CA GLY A 203 13.97 -14.10 1.73
C GLY A 203 13.12 -15.34 1.98
N GLY A 204 11.84 -15.19 2.33
CA GLY A 204 10.94 -16.33 2.55
C GLY A 204 11.20 -17.13 3.83
N GLU A 205 11.98 -16.62 4.80
CA GLU A 205 12.10 -17.25 6.12
C GLU A 205 10.78 -17.13 6.89
N GLN A 206 9.92 -18.14 6.72
CA GLN A 206 8.89 -18.43 7.70
C GLN A 206 9.59 -19.17 8.84
N VAL A 207 9.88 -18.47 9.95
CA VAL A 207 10.35 -19.10 11.19
C VAL A 207 9.19 -19.93 11.75
N VAL A 208 9.02 -21.16 11.26
CA VAL A 208 8.08 -22.13 11.82
C VAL A 208 8.71 -22.63 13.11
N ARG A 209 8.34 -22.02 14.26
CA ARG A 209 8.69 -22.57 15.57
C ARG A 209 7.90 -23.84 15.79
N HIS A 210 8.54 -24.99 15.58
CA HIS A 210 7.96 -26.29 15.92
C HIS A 210 8.00 -26.45 17.45
N ILE A 211 6.93 -26.02 18.12
CA ILE A 211 6.76 -26.25 19.57
C ILE A 211 6.25 -27.68 19.73
N HIS A 212 7.13 -28.60 20.17
CA HIS A 212 6.69 -29.90 20.65
C HIS A 212 5.92 -29.69 21.96
N VAL A 213 4.59 -29.81 21.89
CA VAL A 213 3.76 -29.95 23.09
C VAL A 213 3.76 -31.43 23.44
N ASP A 214 4.56 -31.81 24.44
CA ASP A 214 4.51 -33.18 24.97
C ASP A 214 3.24 -33.32 25.80
N ASN A 215 2.27 -34.07 25.29
CA ASN A 215 0.92 -34.15 25.85
C ASN A 215 0.82 -35.18 27.00
N ARG A 216 1.90 -35.36 27.76
CA ARG A 216 1.98 -36.32 28.88
C ARG A 216 1.61 -35.72 30.24
N GLY A 217 0.57 -34.88 30.24
CA GLY A 217 -0.15 -34.50 31.46
C GLY A 217 -0.29 -32.99 31.67
N GLY A 218 -1.51 -32.49 31.45
CA GLY A 218 -2.09 -31.35 32.16
C GLY A 218 -1.49 -29.95 31.91
N GLN A 219 -2.19 -29.16 31.09
CA GLN A 219 -2.09 -27.69 30.98
C GLN A 219 -0.73 -27.09 30.60
N ALA A 220 -0.56 -26.78 29.32
CA ALA A 220 0.49 -25.90 28.83
C ALA A 220 0.03 -24.43 28.86
N VAL A 221 0.64 -23.62 29.71
CA VAL A 221 0.53 -22.15 29.69
C VAL A 221 1.65 -21.61 28.80
N ILE A 222 1.29 -20.93 27.71
CA ILE A 222 2.25 -20.27 26.81
C ILE A 222 2.51 -18.86 27.35
N THR A 223 3.68 -18.62 27.94
CA THR A 223 4.13 -17.27 28.33
C THR A 223 5.54 -17.02 27.83
N GLU A 224 5.73 -15.97 27.03
CA GLU A 224 7.04 -15.63 26.42
C GLU A 224 8.07 -15.10 27.44
N ASN A 225 7.66 -14.78 28.68
CA ASN A 225 8.55 -14.34 29.75
C ASN A 225 8.06 -14.86 31.12
N LEU A 226 8.81 -15.78 31.73
CA LEU A 226 8.58 -16.22 33.11
C LEU A 226 9.59 -15.51 34.03
N HIS A 227 9.13 -14.55 34.83
CA HIS A 227 9.89 -14.06 35.99
C HIS A 227 9.60 -14.98 37.18
N THR A 228 10.55 -15.85 37.53
CA THR A 228 10.41 -16.76 38.67
C THR A 228 10.69 -16.02 39.98
N GLY A 229 9.67 -15.41 40.56
CA GLY A 229 9.68 -14.90 41.94
C GLY A 229 8.95 -15.89 42.85
N GLY A 230 9.69 -16.58 43.72
CA GLY A 230 9.13 -17.62 44.59
C GLY A 230 8.21 -17.06 45.68
N ARG A 231 7.11 -17.77 45.94
CA ARG A 231 6.49 -17.89 47.26
C ARG A 231 5.61 -19.15 47.32
N GLU A 232 5.70 -19.82 48.46
CA GLU A 232 5.22 -21.16 48.76
C GLU A 232 3.68 -21.34 48.75
N THR A 233 3.34 -22.60 48.50
CA THR A 233 2.10 -23.37 48.70
C THR A 233 1.08 -22.87 49.73
N ALA A 234 -0.19 -22.91 49.35
CA ALA A 234 -1.29 -23.28 50.24
C ALA A 234 -2.27 -24.19 49.49
N LYS A 235 -2.46 -25.41 50.01
CA LYS A 235 -3.47 -26.39 49.58
C LYS A 235 -4.85 -25.85 49.91
N ASN A 236 -5.79 -25.94 48.97
CA ASN A 236 -7.21 -25.77 49.27
C ASN A 236 -7.91 -27.13 49.08
N GLU A 237 -8.00 -27.87 50.18
CA GLU A 237 -8.80 -29.08 50.31
C GLU A 237 -10.26 -28.66 50.50
N GLU A 238 -11.02 -28.59 49.41
CA GLU A 238 -12.49 -28.62 49.47
C GLU A 238 -13.03 -29.02 48.08
N GLN A 239 -13.05 -30.34 47.84
CA GLN A 239 -13.88 -30.93 46.80
C GLN A 239 -15.32 -31.05 47.32
N SER A 240 -16.29 -30.60 46.54
CA SER A 240 -17.68 -31.02 46.68
C SER A 240 -18.00 -32.05 45.59
N HIS A 241 -18.46 -33.23 46.00
CA HIS A 241 -18.78 -34.38 45.15
C HIS A 241 -20.03 -34.16 44.27
N ALA A 242 -20.02 -34.81 43.11
CA ALA A 242 -21.08 -34.91 42.09
C ALA A 242 -22.40 -35.58 42.61
N ILE A 243 -23.54 -35.56 41.92
CA ILE A 243 -23.93 -36.39 40.75
C ILE A 243 -25.35 -36.00 40.30
N GLY A 244 -25.67 -36.12 38.99
CA GLY A 244 -27.07 -36.25 38.55
C GLY A 244 -27.30 -36.23 37.04
N SER A 245 -27.21 -37.39 36.40
CA SER A 245 -27.55 -37.65 34.99
C SER A 245 -29.06 -37.52 34.71
N GLY A 246 -29.44 -36.99 33.53
CA GLY A 246 -30.70 -37.38 32.87
C GLY A 246 -31.43 -36.27 32.10
N GLY A 247 -31.65 -36.50 30.80
CA GLY A 247 -32.87 -36.05 30.11
C GLY A 247 -32.69 -34.97 29.06
N ALA A 248 -32.81 -35.37 27.79
CA ALA A 248 -33.05 -34.49 26.66
C ALA A 248 -34.40 -33.77 26.82
N SER A 249 -34.40 -32.44 26.76
CA SER A 249 -35.56 -31.64 26.33
C SER A 249 -35.18 -30.19 26.08
N GLY A 250 -35.38 -29.76 24.83
CA GLY A 250 -35.71 -28.37 24.50
C GLY A 250 -34.64 -27.30 24.72
N CYS A 251 -33.57 -27.28 23.90
CA CYS A 251 -32.90 -26.02 23.63
C CYS A 251 -33.78 -25.20 22.68
N ALA A 252 -34.60 -24.33 23.26
CA ALA A 252 -35.33 -23.29 22.57
C ALA A 252 -34.36 -22.40 21.76
N ALA A 253 -34.72 -22.13 20.51
CA ALA A 253 -34.00 -21.20 19.65
C ALA A 253 -33.92 -19.81 20.30
N LEU A 254 -32.74 -19.19 20.25
CA LEU A 254 -32.54 -17.82 20.74
C LEU A 254 -33.32 -16.82 19.86
N PRO A 255 -34.06 -15.88 20.46
CA PRO A 255 -34.86 -14.90 19.71
C PRO A 255 -33.97 -13.90 18.95
N SER A 256 -34.18 -13.75 17.63
CA SER A 256 -33.57 -12.72 16.80
C SER A 256 -34.49 -11.48 16.66
N PRO A 257 -33.97 -10.27 16.42
CA PRO A 257 -34.75 -9.02 16.46
C PRO A 257 -35.37 -8.62 15.10
N ASP A 258 -35.93 -9.54 14.32
CA ASP A 258 -36.62 -9.18 13.06
C ASP A 258 -37.83 -10.11 12.75
N PRO A 259 -39.08 -9.64 12.83
CA PRO A 259 -40.28 -10.47 12.77
C PRO A 259 -40.75 -10.89 11.36
N LEU A 260 -39.97 -10.68 10.28
CA LEU A 260 -40.37 -11.00 8.90
C LEU A 260 -39.31 -11.75 8.05
N GLY A 261 -38.29 -12.37 8.67
CA GLY A 261 -37.28 -13.15 7.96
C GLY A 261 -37.60 -14.65 7.88
N TRP A 262 -37.61 -15.22 6.67
CA TRP A 262 -37.71 -16.66 6.44
C TRP A 262 -36.56 -17.41 7.13
N GLY A 263 -36.90 -18.24 8.14
CA GLY A 263 -35.93 -19.04 8.87
C GLY A 263 -35.16 -19.99 7.96
N VAL A 264 -33.84 -20.04 8.13
CA VAL A 264 -32.95 -20.95 7.40
C VAL A 264 -33.06 -22.35 8.02
N PRO A 265 -33.22 -23.43 7.25
CA PRO A 265 -33.29 -24.78 7.79
C PRO A 265 -32.01 -25.17 8.54
N ILE A 266 -32.17 -25.77 9.71
CA ILE A 266 -31.09 -26.39 10.47
C ILE A 266 -30.63 -27.64 9.70
N PRO A 267 -29.33 -27.81 9.39
CA PRO A 267 -28.86 -28.97 8.63
C PRO A 267 -29.08 -30.26 9.45
N SER A 268 -29.94 -31.14 8.95
CA SER A 268 -30.08 -32.51 9.44
C SER A 268 -28.88 -33.34 8.97
N ARG A 269 -28.47 -34.34 9.77
CA ARG A 269 -27.36 -35.26 9.47
C ARG A 269 -27.74 -36.35 8.45
N GLU A 270 -28.56 -36.01 7.46
CA GLU A 270 -29.01 -36.95 6.44
C GLU A 270 -28.22 -36.72 5.15
N ARG A 271 -27.51 -37.76 4.71
CA ARG A 271 -26.59 -37.74 3.57
C ARG A 271 -27.38 -37.45 2.27
N GLU A 272 -26.98 -36.44 1.49
CA GLU A 272 -27.55 -36.21 0.15
C GLU A 272 -27.27 -37.40 -0.78
N ALA A 273 -28.28 -37.76 -1.57
CA ALA A 273 -28.24 -38.83 -2.56
C ALA A 273 -27.33 -38.46 -3.75
N ALA A 274 -26.69 -39.47 -4.34
CA ALA A 274 -25.75 -39.31 -5.45
C ALA A 274 -26.41 -38.69 -6.69
N LEU A 275 -25.87 -37.56 -7.14
CA LEU A 275 -26.21 -36.92 -8.42
C LEU A 275 -25.75 -37.80 -9.60
N GLN A 276 -26.56 -37.85 -10.66
CA GLN A 276 -26.29 -38.62 -11.87
C GLN A 276 -25.17 -37.98 -12.72
N ASP A 277 -24.34 -38.83 -13.34
CA ASP A 277 -23.14 -38.46 -14.10
C ASP A 277 -23.48 -37.72 -15.41
N ALA A 278 -22.79 -36.62 -15.68
CA ALA A 278 -23.04 -35.68 -16.77
C ALA A 278 -22.14 -35.94 -18.00
N ARG A 279 -21.91 -37.22 -18.33
CA ARG A 279 -21.20 -37.61 -19.55
C ARG A 279 -22.04 -38.60 -20.35
N ARG A 280 -22.72 -38.06 -21.37
CA ARG A 280 -23.35 -38.84 -22.43
C ARG A 280 -22.28 -39.19 -23.46
N ASP A 281 -21.70 -40.38 -23.34
CA ASP A 281 -20.96 -41.02 -24.43
C ASP A 281 -21.98 -41.70 -25.35
N GLU A 282 -22.30 -41.10 -26.50
CA GLU A 282 -22.99 -41.83 -27.57
C GLU A 282 -21.95 -42.49 -28.49
N PRO A 283 -22.08 -43.79 -28.78
CA PRO A 283 -21.18 -44.49 -29.69
C PRO A 283 -21.51 -44.16 -31.16
N GLY A 284 -20.46 -43.97 -31.95
CA GLY A 284 -20.52 -43.65 -33.38
C GLY A 284 -21.30 -44.67 -34.21
N GLY A 285 -22.18 -44.16 -35.07
CA GLY A 285 -22.83 -44.90 -36.14
C GLY A 285 -22.02 -44.80 -37.43
N ALA A 286 -21.75 -45.95 -38.04
CA ALA A 286 -21.12 -46.11 -39.35
C ALA A 286 -22.16 -46.11 -40.50
N ASP A 287 -21.66 -45.79 -41.70
CA ASP A 287 -22.14 -46.16 -43.05
C ASP A 287 -23.46 -45.59 -43.60
N ARG A 288 -23.36 -44.58 -44.48
CA ARG A 288 -23.33 -44.68 -45.96
C ARG A 288 -23.42 -43.31 -46.63
#